data_AF-A0A2G5P798-F1
#
_entry.id   AF-A0A2G5P798-F1
#
_cell.length_a   1.000
_cell.length_b   1.000
_cell.length_c   1.000
_cell.angle_alpha   90.00
_cell.angle_beta   90.00
_cell.angle_gamma   90.00
#
_symmetry.space_group_name_H-M   'P 1'
#
loop_
_entity.id
_entity.type
_entity.pdbx_description
1 polymer ?
#
loop_
_entity_poly.entity_id
_entity_poly.type
_entity_poly.pdbx_seq_one_letter_code
_entity_poly.pdbx_strand_id
1 'polypeptide(L)'
;MYDSYEQSVIEWAHTYDGYSRIAGGPDHLWTQIEPLKRAYDQHGRVPEWAGVDLLRGWAFYIVRAHRHGGAWDSVFIEFPEMRSILDALRQHPAATSQDLPPASEL
;
A
#
# COMPACT_ATOMS: atom_id res chain seq x y z
N MET A 1 -16.59 0.76 -12.48
CA MET A 1 -16.26 2.20 -12.44
C MET A 1 -15.69 2.43 -11.06
N TYR A 2 -14.39 2.67 -10.93
CA TYR A 2 -13.79 2.92 -9.62
C TYR A 2 -14.40 4.16 -9.00
N ASP A 3 -14.61 4.11 -7.69
CA ASP A 3 -14.93 5.30 -6.92
C ASP A 3 -13.82 6.36 -7.13
N SER A 4 -14.16 7.64 -7.15
CA SER A 4 -13.20 8.74 -7.39
C SER A 4 -12.03 8.68 -6.39
N TYR A 5 -12.33 8.28 -5.16
CA TYR A 5 -11.34 8.09 -4.11
C TYR A 5 -10.42 6.90 -4.36
N GLU A 6 -10.96 5.77 -4.82
CA GLU A 6 -10.16 4.58 -5.15
C GLU A 6 -9.13 4.89 -6.24
N GLN A 7 -9.58 5.56 -7.31
CA GLN A 7 -8.70 5.97 -8.39
C GLN A 7 -7.57 6.89 -7.88
N SER A 8 -7.89 7.83 -7.00
CA SER A 8 -6.90 8.73 -6.37
C SER A 8 -5.88 7.97 -5.53
N VAL A 9 -6.29 6.92 -4.81
CA VAL A 9 -5.39 6.06 -4.04
C VAL A 9 -4.48 5.24 -4.97
N ILE A 10 -5.01 4.70 -6.06
CA ILE A 10 -4.21 3.95 -7.04
C ILE A 10 -3.13 4.84 -7.66
N GLU A 11 -3.51 6.04 -8.08
CA GLU A 11 -2.59 7.03 -8.64
C GLU A 11 -1.52 7.43 -7.62
N TRP A 12 -1.92 7.75 -6.39
CA TRP A 12 -1.01 8.06 -5.30
C TRP A 12 -0.05 6.90 -4.97
N ALA A 13 -0.50 5.65 -4.98
CA ALA A 13 0.37 4.51 -4.73
C ALA A 13 1.41 4.34 -5.86
N HIS A 14 1.03 4.63 -7.10
CA HIS A 14 1.93 4.61 -8.25
C HIS A 14 2.97 5.75 -8.28
N THR A 15 2.78 6.81 -7.50
CA THR A 15 3.83 7.86 -7.35
C THR A 15 5.06 7.37 -6.59
N TYR A 16 4.97 6.25 -5.88
CA TYR A 16 6.08 5.66 -5.16
C TYR A 16 6.77 4.59 -6.00
N ASP A 17 8.09 4.68 -6.18
CA ASP A 17 8.87 3.63 -6.83
C ASP A 17 9.37 2.61 -5.80
N GLY A 18 8.52 1.64 -5.45
CA GLY A 18 8.88 0.59 -4.50
C GLY A 18 10.03 -0.29 -4.94
N TYR A 19 10.29 -0.38 -6.25
CA TYR A 19 11.42 -1.16 -6.75
C TYR A 19 12.74 -0.54 -6.35
N SER A 20 12.91 0.74 -6.64
CA SER A 20 14.17 1.44 -6.34
C SER A 20 14.32 1.73 -4.86
N ARG A 21 13.21 2.04 -4.16
CA ARG A 21 13.25 2.53 -2.78
C ARG A 21 13.51 1.44 -1.74
N ILE A 22 12.89 0.27 -1.90
CA ILE A 22 12.95 -0.78 -0.86
C ILE A 22 13.51 -2.11 -1.37
N ALA A 23 13.43 -2.38 -2.67
CA ALA A 23 13.73 -3.71 -3.21
C ALA A 23 15.06 -3.79 -3.98
N GLY A 24 15.60 -2.68 -4.47
CA GLY A 24 16.71 -2.69 -5.42
C GLY A 24 16.36 -3.33 -6.77
N GLY A 25 15.07 -3.48 -7.10
CA GLY A 25 14.59 -4.09 -8.33
C GLY A 25 13.23 -4.83 -8.19
N PRO A 26 12.61 -5.21 -9.32
CA PRO A 26 11.29 -5.83 -9.33
C PRO A 26 11.23 -7.21 -8.67
N ASP A 27 12.28 -8.01 -8.82
CA ASP A 27 12.31 -9.42 -8.37
C ASP A 27 12.38 -9.55 -6.84
N HIS A 28 12.69 -8.47 -6.13
CA HIS A 28 12.90 -8.47 -4.68
C HIS A 28 11.80 -7.76 -3.90
N LEU A 29 10.85 -7.12 -4.60
CA LEU A 29 9.79 -6.36 -3.95
C LEU A 29 8.96 -7.24 -3.02
N TRP A 30 8.57 -8.43 -3.48
CA TRP A 30 7.82 -9.36 -2.64
C TRP A 30 8.58 -9.77 -1.38
N THR A 31 9.90 -9.97 -1.44
CA THR A 31 10.72 -10.34 -0.28
C THR A 31 10.66 -9.29 0.83
N GLN A 32 10.49 -8.01 0.49
CA GLN A 32 10.32 -6.93 1.46
C GLN A 32 8.90 -6.87 2.03
N ILE A 33 7.90 -7.18 1.20
CA ILE A 33 6.47 -7.08 1.57
C ILE A 33 5.96 -8.30 2.33
N GLU A 34 6.50 -9.48 2.03
CA GLU A 34 6.03 -10.77 2.57
C GLU A 34 6.00 -10.79 4.11
N PRO A 35 7.00 -10.27 4.85
CA PRO A 35 6.95 -10.23 6.31
C PRO A 35 5.82 -9.33 6.85
N LEU A 36 5.52 -8.22 6.17
CA LEU A 36 4.41 -7.34 6.54
C LEU A 36 3.07 -8.02 6.29
N LYS A 37 2.92 -8.62 5.11
CA LYS A 37 1.71 -9.36 4.73
C LYS A 37 1.45 -10.53 5.67
N ARG A 38 2.48 -11.30 6.02
CA ARG A 38 2.39 -12.41 6.97
C ARG A 38 1.94 -11.94 8.36
N ALA A 39 2.52 -10.84 8.87
CA ALA A 39 2.12 -10.27 10.15
C ALA A 39 0.67 -9.78 10.12
N TYR A 40 0.24 -9.17 9.02
CA TYR A 40 -1.14 -8.73 8.83
C TYR A 40 -2.11 -9.91 8.77
N ASP A 41 -1.79 -10.96 8.02
CA ASP A 41 -2.63 -12.16 7.93
C ASP A 41 -2.78 -12.86 9.28
N GLN A 42 -1.72 -12.84 10.09
CA GLN A 42 -1.74 -13.44 11.42
C GLN A 42 -2.52 -12.62 12.45
N HIS A 43 -2.50 -11.28 12.35
CA HIS A 43 -2.98 -10.40 13.42
C HIS A 43 -4.11 -9.44 13.01
N GLY A 44 -4.48 -9.39 11.74
CA GLY A 44 -5.48 -8.47 11.19
C GLY A 44 -5.09 -6.99 11.27
N ARG A 45 -3.80 -6.67 11.46
CA ARG A 45 -3.33 -5.29 11.63
C ARG A 45 -1.92 -5.10 11.04
N VAL A 46 -1.66 -3.89 10.57
CA VAL A 46 -0.32 -3.48 10.10
C VAL A 46 0.65 -3.57 11.28
N PRO A 47 1.83 -4.18 11.12
CA PRO A 47 2.79 -4.29 12.20
C PRO A 47 3.34 -2.92 12.60
N GLU A 48 3.49 -2.67 13.91
CA GLU A 48 3.96 -1.39 14.47
C GLU A 48 5.40 -1.02 14.05
N TRP A 49 6.20 -2.03 13.65
CA TRP A 49 7.56 -1.81 13.14
C TRP A 49 7.60 -1.40 11.66
N ALA A 50 6.46 -1.40 10.95
CA ALA A 50 6.41 -0.98 9.55
C ALA A 50 6.65 0.53 9.43
N GLY A 51 7.86 0.88 8.98
CA GLY A 51 8.19 2.26 8.65
C GLY A 51 7.47 2.76 7.39
N VAL A 52 7.47 4.08 7.21
CA VAL A 52 6.81 4.79 6.09
C VAL A 52 7.14 4.20 4.72
N ASP A 53 8.43 3.93 4.43
CA ASP A 53 8.86 3.38 3.15
C ASP A 53 8.30 1.97 2.90
N LEU A 54 8.22 1.13 3.94
CA LEU A 54 7.61 -0.20 3.82
C LEU A 54 6.11 -0.10 3.57
N LEU A 55 5.41 0.84 4.22
CA LEU A 55 3.98 1.08 4.01
C LEU A 55 3.69 1.59 2.59
N ARG A 56 4.48 2.58 2.11
CA ARG A 56 4.37 3.09 0.73
C ARG A 56 4.72 2.03 -0.31
N GLY A 57 5.77 1.25 -0.05
CA GLY A 57 6.16 0.12 -0.89
C GLY A 57 5.09 -0.98 -0.94
N TRP A 58 4.41 -1.26 0.18
CA TRP A 58 3.32 -2.23 0.23
C TRP A 58 2.10 -1.74 -0.54
N ALA A 59 1.72 -0.47 -0.39
CA ALA A 59 0.65 0.13 -1.21
C ALA A 59 0.98 0.05 -2.71
N PHE A 60 2.22 0.38 -3.10
CA PHE A 60 2.70 0.22 -4.47
C PHE A 60 2.63 -1.22 -4.98
N TYR A 61 3.03 -2.18 -4.14
CA TYR A 61 2.94 -3.61 -4.47
C TYR A 61 1.49 -4.02 -4.75
N ILE A 62 0.54 -3.63 -3.88
CA ILE A 62 -0.88 -3.99 -4.01
C ILE A 62 -1.46 -3.50 -5.33
N VAL A 63 -1.27 -2.22 -5.69
CA VAL A 63 -1.86 -1.68 -6.94
C VAL A 63 -1.30 -2.36 -8.18
N ARG A 64 -0.04 -2.82 -8.12
CA ARG A 64 0.55 -3.65 -9.18
C ARG A 64 -0.05 -5.05 -9.20
N ALA A 65 -0.17 -5.71 -8.05
CA ALA A 65 -0.76 -7.02 -7.94
C ALA A 65 -2.21 -7.03 -8.45
N HIS A 66 -3.00 -6.03 -8.07
CA HIS A 66 -4.37 -5.80 -8.53
C HIS A 66 -4.44 -5.65 -10.05
N ARG A 67 -3.64 -4.74 -10.63
CA ARG A 67 -3.57 -4.55 -12.09
C ARG A 67 -3.16 -5.81 -12.83
N HIS A 68 -2.15 -6.54 -12.34
CA HIS A 68 -1.67 -7.76 -12.98
C HIS A 68 -2.58 -8.97 -12.75
N GLY A 69 -3.41 -8.95 -11.70
CA GLY A 69 -4.40 -9.98 -11.36
C GLY A 69 -5.72 -9.89 -12.13
N GLY A 70 -5.93 -8.80 -12.89
CA GLY A 70 -7.11 -8.59 -13.72
C GLY A 70 -8.06 -7.50 -13.22
N ALA A 71 -7.87 -7.03 -11.97
CA ALA A 71 -8.62 -5.94 -11.38
C ALA A 71 -10.15 -6.14 -11.46
N TRP A 72 -10.61 -7.28 -10.94
CA TRP A 72 -11.98 -7.77 -11.09
C TRP A 72 -12.98 -6.99 -10.23
N ASP A 73 -12.54 -6.56 -9.05
CA ASP A 73 -13.28 -5.76 -8.08
C ASP A 73 -12.43 -4.58 -7.58
N SER A 74 -12.98 -3.80 -6.65
CA SER A 74 -12.25 -2.73 -5.98
C SER A 74 -10.98 -3.26 -5.30
N VAL A 75 -9.88 -2.51 -5.38
CA VAL A 75 -8.63 -2.78 -4.67
C VAL A 75 -8.85 -2.92 -3.16
N PHE A 76 -9.84 -2.22 -2.60
CA PHE A 76 -10.18 -2.30 -1.19
C PHE A 76 -10.96 -3.58 -0.81
N ILE A 77 -11.51 -4.28 -1.80
CA ILE A 77 -12.20 -5.57 -1.63
C ILE A 77 -11.19 -6.70 -1.83
N GLU A 78 -10.42 -6.65 -2.92
CA GLU A 78 -9.42 -7.68 -3.23
C GLU A 78 -8.20 -7.65 -2.28
N PHE A 79 -7.81 -6.45 -1.82
CA PHE A 79 -6.68 -6.21 -0.92
C PHE A 79 -7.14 -5.35 0.27
N PRO A 80 -7.91 -5.92 1.22
CA PRO A 80 -8.46 -5.17 2.35
C PRO A 80 -7.38 -4.49 3.21
N GLU A 81 -6.15 -5.02 3.22
CA GLU A 81 -4.99 -4.42 3.88
C GLU A 81 -4.67 -3.00 3.37
N MET A 82 -5.07 -2.64 2.14
CA MET A 82 -4.86 -1.30 1.60
C MET A 82 -5.41 -0.25 2.55
N ARG A 83 -6.63 -0.43 3.08
CA ARG A 83 -7.24 0.51 4.04
C ARG A 83 -6.39 0.67 5.29
N SER A 84 -5.94 -0.44 5.86
CA SER A 84 -5.10 -0.42 7.06
C SER A 84 -3.75 0.26 6.81
N ILE A 85 -3.17 0.12 5.62
CA ILE A 85 -1.93 0.81 5.23
C ILE A 85 -2.16 2.33 5.14
N LEU A 86 -3.27 2.76 4.53
CA LEU A 86 -3.61 4.19 4.44
C LEU A 86 -3.76 4.81 5.83
N ASP A 87 -4.46 4.12 6.73
CA ASP A 87 -4.68 4.59 8.10
C ASP A 87 -3.37 4.59 8.91
N ALA A 88 -2.53 3.57 8.74
CA ALA A 88 -1.21 3.53 9.35
C ALA A 88 -0.35 4.72 8.90
N LEU A 89 -0.31 5.05 7.61
CA LEU A 89 0.44 6.19 7.09
C LEU A 89 -0.05 7.53 7.64
N ARG A 90 -1.37 7.73 7.76
CA ARG A 90 -1.95 8.95 8.34
C ARG A 90 -1.57 9.16 9.80
N GLN A 91 -1.35 8.08 10.54
CA GLN A 91 -1.01 8.11 11.97
C GLN A 91 0.49 7.98 12.23
N HIS A 92 1.29 7.67 11.20
CA HIS A 92 2.70 7.36 11.39
C HIS A 92 3.49 8.62 11.75
N PRO A 93 4.21 8.65 12.89
CA PRO A 93 4.86 9.87 13.40
C PRO A 93 5.99 10.39 12.49
N ALA A 94 6.59 9.52 11.70
CA ALA A 94 7.62 9.88 10.71
C ALA A 94 7.06 10.20 9.31
N ALA A 95 5.75 10.10 9.08
CA ALA A 95 5.17 10.41 7.77
C ALA A 95 5.21 11.91 7.51
N THR A 96 5.69 12.30 6.33
CA THR A 96 5.63 13.66 5.83
C THR A 96 4.37 13.87 5.00
N SER A 97 4.06 15.12 4.64
CA SER A 97 2.92 15.43 3.76
C SER A 97 3.01 14.76 2.38
N GLN A 98 4.22 14.38 1.93
CA GLN A 98 4.42 13.66 0.66
C GLN A 98 4.10 12.15 0.77
N ASP A 99 4.13 11.61 1.98
CA ASP A 99 3.85 10.21 2.26
C ASP A 99 2.37 9.96 2.52
N LEU A 100 1.60 11.01 2.80
CA LEU A 100 0.19 10.89 3.15
C LEU A 100 -0.65 10.51 1.93
N PRO A 101 -1.60 9.58 2.07
CA PRO A 101 -2.56 9.28 1.02
C PRO A 101 -3.54 10.44 0.81
N PRO A 102 -4.26 10.45 -0.33
CA PRO A 102 -5.32 11.41 -0.55
C PRO A 102 -6.34 11.38 0.60
N ALA A 103 -6.92 12.54 0.89
CA ALA A 103 -8.04 12.63 1.82
C ALA A 103 -9.23 11.86 1.23
N SER A 104 -9.91 11.05 2.04
CA SER A 104 -11.20 10.49 1.62
C SER A 104 -12.20 11.62 1.50
N GLU A 105 -12.96 11.66 0.40
CA GLU A 105 -14.19 12.43 0.40
C GLU A 105 -15.11 11.79 1.44
N LEU A 106 -15.47 12.57 2.48
CA LEU A 106 -16.38 12.15 3.55
C LEU A 106 -17.82 12.03 3.04
#